data_AF-A0A2E8RS70-F1
#
_entry.id   AF-A0A2E8RS70-F1
#
_cell.length_a   1.000
_cell.length_b   1.000
_cell.length_c   1.000
_cell.angle_alpha   90.00
_cell.angle_beta   90.00
_cell.angle_gamma   90.00
#
_symmetry.space_group_name_H-M   'P 1'
#
loop_
_entity.id
_entity.type
_entity.pdbx_description
1 polymer ?
#
loop_
_entity_poly.entity_id
_entity_poly.type
_entity_poly.pdbx_seq_one_letter_code
_entity_poly.pdbx_strand_id
1 'polypeptide(L)'
;MPKRLGQAKVLRQQSIRALEKGQNVILMGGGNDTPNTPVLQELCGKLDKWAEFIQTAENIPLSDRYTYVYQSPKQLLDHILLSSSLQDEFLSVPVERRC
;
A
#
# COMPACT_ATOMS: atom_id res chain seq x y z
N MET A 1 10.34 19.28 -2.96
CA MET A 1 9.49 18.13 -2.57
C MET A 1 10.40 16.93 -2.36
N PRO A 2 10.27 16.13 -1.28
CA PRO A 2 11.09 14.93 -1.10
C PRO A 2 10.93 13.96 -2.29
N LYS A 3 12.03 13.35 -2.75
CA LYS A 3 12.06 12.51 -3.98
C LYS A 3 10.97 11.42 -4.00
N ARG A 4 10.81 10.71 -2.88
CA ARG A 4 9.82 9.62 -2.72
C ARG A 4 8.37 10.12 -2.79
N LEU A 5 8.08 11.28 -2.20
CA LEU A 5 6.74 11.88 -2.27
C LEU A 5 6.39 12.32 -3.70
N GLY A 6 7.36 12.86 -4.44
CA GLY A 6 7.16 13.17 -5.86
C GLY A 6 6.83 11.93 -6.70
N GLN A 7 7.53 10.82 -6.46
CA GLN A 7 7.27 9.53 -7.12
C GLN A 7 5.88 8.98 -6.74
N ALA A 8 5.51 9.03 -5.47
CA ALA A 8 4.18 8.62 -4.99
C ALA A 8 3.05 9.40 -5.69
N LYS A 9 3.20 10.72 -5.83
CA LYS A 9 2.22 11.56 -6.55
C LYS A 9 2.03 11.15 -8.00
N VAL A 10 3.13 10.86 -8.70
CA VAL A 10 3.06 10.40 -10.09
C VAL A 10 2.32 9.06 -10.16
N LEU A 11 2.69 8.08 -9.34
CA LEU A 11 2.02 6.78 -9.29
C LEU A 11 0.54 6.91 -8.94
N ARG A 12 0.20 7.73 -7.95
CA ARG A 12 -1.18 8.02 -7.55
C ARG A 12 -1.97 8.58 -8.73
N GLN A 13 -1.45 9.61 -9.40
CA GLN A 13 -2.09 10.19 -10.58
C GLN A 13 -2.32 9.18 -11.72
N GLN A 14 -1.36 8.30 -11.98
CA GLN A 14 -1.51 7.26 -13.00
C GLN A 14 -2.54 6.19 -12.62
N SER A 15 -2.67 5.90 -11.32
CA SER A 15 -3.58 4.86 -10.81
C SER A 15 -5.05 5.29 -10.76
N ILE A 16 -5.35 6.57 -10.47
CA ILE A 16 -6.72 7.06 -10.24
C ILE A 16 -7.66 6.66 -11.36
N ARG A 17 -7.27 6.83 -12.64
CA ARG A 17 -8.15 6.50 -13.77
C ARG A 17 -8.56 5.03 -13.80
N ALA A 18 -7.67 4.13 -13.40
CA ALA A 18 -7.95 2.69 -13.34
C ALA A 18 -8.83 2.35 -12.13
N LEU A 19 -8.54 2.94 -10.97
CA LEU A 19 -9.32 2.77 -9.75
C LEU A 19 -10.77 3.24 -9.91
N GLU A 20 -10.99 4.42 -10.48
CA GLU A 20 -12.33 4.98 -10.71
C GLU A 20 -13.16 4.15 -11.72
N LYS A 21 -12.49 3.37 -12.56
CA LYS A 21 -13.14 2.41 -13.47
C LYS A 21 -13.39 1.04 -12.84
N GLY A 22 -13.05 0.87 -11.55
CA GLY A 22 -13.13 -0.43 -10.86
C GLY A 22 -12.19 -1.48 -11.44
N GLN A 23 -11.09 -1.07 -12.08
CA GLN A 23 -10.12 -2.03 -12.61
C GLN A 23 -9.29 -2.64 -11.49
N ASN A 24 -8.88 -3.90 -11.70
CA ASN A 24 -7.99 -4.59 -10.80
C ASN A 24 -6.58 -4.01 -10.91
N VAL A 25 -6.10 -3.39 -9.83
CA VAL A 25 -4.77 -2.78 -9.75
C VAL A 25 -4.08 -3.29 -8.51
N ILE A 26 -2.85 -3.77 -8.70
CA ILE A 26 -1.92 -4.11 -7.62
C ILE A 26 -0.72 -3.19 -7.75
N LEU A 27 -0.46 -2.39 -6.72
CA LEU A 27 0.76 -1.61 -6.60
C LEU A 27 1.69 -2.35 -5.63
N MET A 28 2.90 -2.68 -6.06
CA MET A 28 3.85 -3.42 -5.24
C MET A 28 5.27 -2.86 -5.35
N GLY A 29 6.03 -2.96 -4.26
CA GLY A 29 7.47 -2.72 -4.24
C GLY A 29 7.98 -2.00 -3.00
N GLY A 30 9.31 -1.86 -2.94
CA GLY A 30 10.02 -1.14 -1.90
C GLY A 30 9.85 0.38 -2.03
N GLY A 31 8.89 0.95 -1.33
CA GLY A 31 8.75 2.41 -1.20
C GLY A 31 9.89 3.04 -0.38
N ASN A 32 10.65 2.19 0.33
CA ASN A 32 11.65 2.56 1.34
C ASN A 32 11.07 3.53 2.37
N ASP A 33 9.79 3.34 2.70
CA ASP A 33 9.00 4.24 3.50
C ASP A 33 8.03 3.43 4.37
N THR A 34 7.59 3.96 5.50
CA THR A 34 6.80 3.23 6.49
C THR A 34 5.33 3.66 6.45
N PRO A 35 4.42 2.89 7.07
CA PRO A 35 3.05 3.34 7.30
C PRO A 35 3.01 4.71 8.00
N ASN A 36 1.93 5.46 7.76
CA ASN A 36 1.66 6.80 8.31
C ASN A 36 2.57 7.95 7.83
N THR A 37 3.49 7.71 6.90
CA THR A 37 4.23 8.81 6.27
C THR A 37 3.42 9.44 5.14
N PRO A 38 3.72 10.69 4.75
CA PRO A 38 3.05 11.33 3.62
C PRO A 38 3.16 10.55 2.30
N VAL A 39 4.22 9.76 2.12
CA VAL A 39 4.43 8.94 0.92
C VAL A 39 3.39 7.83 0.84
N LEU A 40 3.19 7.09 1.94
CA LEU A 40 2.18 6.03 1.98
C LEU A 40 0.76 6.58 2.02
N GLN A 41 0.53 7.71 2.72
CA GLN A 41 -0.77 8.37 2.71
C GLN A 41 -1.17 8.84 1.31
N GLU A 42 -0.24 9.39 0.52
CA GLU A 42 -0.47 9.75 -0.88
C GLU A 42 -0.81 8.52 -1.72
N LEU A 43 -0.01 7.44 -1.64
CA LEU A 43 -0.26 6.22 -2.40
C LEU A 43 -1.60 5.58 -2.04
N CYS A 44 -1.96 5.51 -0.76
CA CYS A 44 -3.24 4.96 -0.31
C CYS A 44 -4.45 5.85 -0.62
N GLY A 45 -4.25 7.06 -1.15
CA GLY A 45 -5.34 8.00 -1.45
C GLY A 45 -5.87 8.78 -0.24
N LYS A 46 -5.18 8.75 0.91
CA LYS A 46 -5.60 9.44 2.15
C LYS A 46 -5.48 10.96 2.07
N LEU A 47 -4.84 11.49 1.03
CA LEU A 47 -4.59 12.91 0.82
C LEU A 47 -5.44 13.51 -0.32
N ASP A 48 -6.34 12.72 -0.91
CA ASP A 48 -7.26 13.17 -1.95
C ASP A 48 -8.68 12.60 -1.75
N LYS A 49 -9.55 12.74 -2.75
CA LYS A 49 -10.98 12.36 -2.70
C LYS A 49 -11.35 11.17 -3.59
N TRP A 50 -10.36 10.53 -4.22
CA TRP A 50 -10.58 9.44 -5.16
C TRP A 50 -10.55 8.08 -4.45
N ALA A 51 -10.90 7.01 -5.16
CA ALA A 51 -10.85 5.66 -4.63
C ALA A 51 -9.49 5.33 -3.99
N GLU A 52 -9.52 4.67 -2.83
CA GLU A 52 -8.34 4.34 -2.03
C GLU A 52 -7.70 3.03 -2.49
N PHE A 53 -6.42 2.87 -2.17
CA PHE A 53 -5.80 1.55 -2.14
C PHE A 53 -5.84 0.98 -0.72
N ILE A 54 -5.97 -0.34 -0.63
CA ILE A 54 -5.95 -1.11 0.60
C ILE A 54 -4.52 -1.58 0.87
N GLN A 55 -4.00 -1.30 2.07
CA GLN A 55 -2.71 -1.81 2.51
C GLN A 55 -2.87 -3.23 3.05
N THR A 56 -2.36 -4.22 2.31
CA THR A 56 -2.51 -5.64 2.70
C THR A 56 -1.86 -5.96 4.04
N ALA A 57 -0.73 -5.32 4.36
CA ALA A 57 -0.01 -5.51 5.61
C ALA A 57 -0.83 -5.18 6.87
N GLU A 58 -1.93 -4.41 6.75
CA GLU A 58 -2.84 -4.15 7.88
C GLU A 58 -3.54 -5.43 8.39
N ASN A 59 -3.55 -6.51 7.59
CA ASN A 59 -4.13 -7.81 7.93
C ASN A 59 -3.15 -8.73 8.67
N ILE A 60 -1.88 -8.34 8.82
CA ILE A 60 -0.85 -9.10 9.54
C ILE A 60 -0.81 -8.61 10.99
N PRO A 61 -0.51 -9.44 12.00
CA PRO A 61 -0.28 -8.94 13.36
C PRO A 61 0.85 -7.90 13.40
N LEU A 62 0.72 -6.85 14.22
CA LEU A 62 1.70 -5.75 14.26
C LEU A 62 3.14 -6.23 14.52
N SER A 63 3.32 -7.28 15.32
CA SER A 63 4.61 -7.93 15.60
C SER A 63 5.32 -8.49 14.37
N ASP A 64 4.54 -8.82 13.34
CA ASP A 64 4.94 -9.52 12.12
C ASP A 64 4.87 -8.61 10.87
N ARG A 65 4.40 -7.36 11.02
CA ARG A 65 4.39 -6.34 9.96
C ARG A 65 5.76 -5.73 9.74
N TYR A 66 6.67 -6.48 9.13
CA TYR A 66 7.96 -5.97 8.72
C TYR A 66 8.49 -6.72 7.51
N THR A 67 9.27 -6.01 6.70
CA THR A 67 9.95 -6.56 5.51
C THR A 67 11.44 -6.26 5.55
N TYR A 68 11.88 -5.42 6.48
CA TYR A 68 13.27 -5.09 6.71
C TYR A 68 13.63 -5.17 8.20
N VAL A 69 14.75 -5.83 8.49
CA VAL A 69 15.35 -5.90 9.83
C VAL A 69 16.85 -5.66 9.71
N TYR A 70 17.34 -4.60 10.33
CA TYR A 70 18.77 -4.33 10.41
C TYR A 70 19.10 -3.68 11.74
N GLN A 71 20.04 -4.26 12.50
CA GLN A 71 20.47 -3.77 13.80
C GLN A 71 19.34 -3.59 14.85
N SER A 72 18.28 -4.41 14.76
CA SER A 72 17.13 -4.50 15.67
C SER A 72 15.82 -3.79 15.28
N PRO A 73 15.76 -2.58 14.68
CA PRO A 73 14.47 -2.04 14.22
C PRO A 73 13.87 -2.92 13.13
N LYS A 74 12.62 -3.32 13.37
CA LYS A 74 11.73 -3.92 12.37
C LYS A 74 11.01 -2.79 11.64
N GLN A 75 11.06 -2.80 10.31
CA GLN A 75 10.41 -1.79 9.48
C GLN A 75 9.64 -2.47 8.35
N LEU A 76 8.44 -1.96 8.07
CA LEU A 76 7.68 -2.31 6.87
C LEU A 76 8.03 -1.32 5.76
N LEU A 77 8.91 -1.73 4.84
CA LEU A 77 9.42 -0.89 3.74
C LEU A 77 8.92 -1.31 2.36
N ASP A 78 8.66 -2.60 2.20
CA ASP A 78 7.98 -3.20 1.04
C ASP A 78 6.47 -3.27 1.29
N HIS A 79 5.70 -2.83 0.28
CA HIS A 79 4.26 -2.71 0.37
C HIS A 79 3.58 -3.43 -0.79
N ILE A 80 2.41 -3.99 -0.52
CA ILE A 80 1.48 -4.48 -1.53
C ILE A 80 0.14 -3.78 -1.28
N LEU A 81 -0.25 -2.93 -2.21
CA LEU A 81 -1.49 -2.16 -2.16
C LEU A 81 -2.46 -2.69 -3.22
N LEU A 82 -3.72 -2.91 -2.83
CA LEU A 82 -4.76 -3.46 -3.70
C LEU A 82 -5.84 -2.42 -3.99
N SER A 83 -6.33 -2.38 -5.22
CA SER A 83 -7.57 -1.67 -5.53
C SER A 83 -8.74 -2.28 -4.74
N SER A 84 -9.75 -1.47 -4.43
CA SER A 84 -10.98 -1.95 -3.76
C SER A 84 -11.68 -3.07 -4.52
N SER A 85 -11.54 -3.13 -5.86
CA SER A 85 -12.10 -4.21 -6.68
C SER A 85 -11.54 -5.60 -6.36
N LEU A 86 -10.38 -5.68 -5.69
CA LEU A 86 -9.75 -6.94 -5.25
C LEU A 86 -9.97 -7.23 -3.76
N GLN A 87 -10.69 -6.38 -3.03
CA GLN A 87 -10.83 -6.49 -1.59
C GLN A 87 -11.51 -7.79 -1.16
N ASP A 88 -12.64 -8.11 -1.77
CA ASP A 88 -13.42 -9.29 -1.39
C ASP A 88 -12.66 -10.59 -1.72
N GLU A 89 -11.97 -10.63 -2.87
CA GLU A 89 -11.11 -11.76 -3.23
C GLU A 89 -9.97 -11.92 -2.21
N PHE A 90 -9.30 -10.84 -1.84
CA PHE A 90 -8.24 -10.86 -0.83
C PHE A 90 -8.76 -11.30 0.55
N LEU A 91 -9.93 -10.81 0.98
CA LEU A 91 -10.54 -11.18 2.25
C LEU A 91 -11.12 -12.60 2.24
N SER A 92 -11.34 -13.20 1.07
CA SER A 92 -11.77 -14.61 0.96
C SER A 92 -10.63 -15.60 1.23
N VAL A 93 -9.37 -15.17 1.05
CA VAL A 93 -8.19 -15.98 1.36
C VAL A 93 -8.07 -16.14 2.89
N PRO A 94 -7.79 -17.33 3.44
CA PRO A 94 -7.54 -17.48 4.88
C PRO A 94 -6.40 -16.59 5.38
N VAL A 95 -6.49 -16.07 6.60
CA VAL A 95 -5.52 -15.10 7.15
C VAL A 95 -4.09 -15.63 7.08
N GLU A 96 -3.90 -16.92 7.37
CA GLU A 96 -2.64 -17.64 7.31
C GLU A 96 -2.02 -17.75 5.90
N ARG A 97 -2.73 -17.29 4.85
CA ARG A 97 -2.29 -17.30 3.44
C ARG A 97 -2.28 -15.91 2.78
N ARG A 98 -2.62 -14.84 3.50
CA ARG A 98 -2.78 -13.50 2.90
C ARG A 98 -1.46 -12.78 2.64
N CYS A 99 -0.50 -12.84 3.57
CA CYS A 99 0.83 -12.23 3.43
C CYS A 99 1.84 -12.94 4.34
#